data_AF-A0A6P6SFZ8-F1
#
_entry.id   AF-A0A6P6SFZ8-F1
#
_cell.length_a   1.000
_cell.length_b   1.000
_cell.length_c   1.000
_cell.angle_alpha   90.00
_cell.angle_beta   90.00
_cell.angle_gamma   90.00
#
_symmetry.space_group_name_H-M   'P 1'
#
loop_
_entity.id
_entity.type
_entity.pdbx_description
1 polymer ?
#
loop_
_entity_poly.entity_id
_entity_poly.type
_entity_poly.pdbx_seq_one_letter_code
_entity_poly.pdbx_strand_id
1 'polypeptide(L)'
;MLYKQRSLPLAVLTQLPLVVCSSIVHIKTGNTHSSGKNKTQMTAKLSSEIAIHGFLLWASMGFLVPVGILVMRKSNREECGRRLKILLYIHGVLQILSVLLLTAGAIMSFINFENAFNNDHQRLGLALYGLVWLQMLVGIIRPHRGSNARSGWFFVHWLLGTAVSVLGIINIYTGLQAYGKKTSRSARIWTILFTAEICIIALLYLFQEKWEYIQKQGVILGNEPVQPTEQEISPTHKQKETAEEPC
;
A
#
# COMPACT_ATOMS: atom_id res chain seq x y z
N MET A 1 16.81 -18.20 41.78
CA MET A 1 15.97 -17.23 42.52
C MET A 1 16.41 -15.83 42.10
N LEU A 2 15.64 -14.89 41.58
CA LEU A 2 14.21 -14.73 41.30
C LEU A 2 14.11 -13.73 40.13
N TYR A 3 13.34 -14.10 39.11
CA TYR A 3 12.99 -13.31 37.94
C TYR A 3 11.90 -12.31 38.35
N LYS A 4 12.13 -10.99 38.19
CA LYS A 4 11.11 -9.98 38.52
C LYS A 4 10.16 -9.81 37.33
N GLN A 5 9.12 -10.63 37.33
CA GLN A 5 7.94 -10.52 36.47
C GLN A 5 7.14 -9.26 36.89
N ARG A 6 6.99 -8.29 35.99
CA ARG A 6 6.02 -7.20 36.13
C ARG A 6 4.82 -7.49 35.24
N SER A 7 3.73 -7.87 35.89
CA SER A 7 2.40 -8.09 35.35
C SER A 7 1.73 -6.78 34.94
N LEU A 8 1.17 -6.74 33.73
CA LEU A 8 0.08 -5.83 33.36
C LEU A 8 -1.16 -6.10 34.23
N PRO A 9 -1.96 -5.07 34.49
CA PRO A 9 -3.41 -5.24 34.52
C PRO A 9 -4.09 -4.45 33.40
N LEU A 10 -4.88 -5.20 32.63
CA LEU A 10 -5.90 -4.75 31.69
C LEU A 10 -7.15 -4.31 32.47
N ALA A 11 -7.85 -3.32 31.91
CA ALA A 11 -9.21 -2.85 32.24
C ALA A 11 -9.37 -1.89 33.43
N VAL A 12 -9.73 -0.63 33.12
CA VAL A 12 -11.00 -0.02 33.57
C VAL A 12 -11.48 0.96 32.48
N LEU A 13 -12.75 0.80 32.14
CA LEU A 13 -13.57 1.47 31.15
C LEU A 13 -14.04 2.85 31.67
N THR A 14 -14.35 3.76 30.73
CA THR A 14 -15.33 4.87 30.84
C THR A 14 -15.13 5.96 31.90
N GLN A 15 -14.86 7.19 31.44
CA GLN A 15 -15.66 8.39 31.76
C GLN A 15 -15.43 9.46 30.65
N LEU A 16 -16.45 9.71 29.83
CA LEU A 16 -16.56 10.93 29.01
C LEU A 16 -17.43 11.93 29.79
N PRO A 17 -17.07 13.21 29.93
CA PRO A 17 -17.98 14.18 30.50
C PRO A 17 -19.10 14.50 29.49
N LEU A 18 -20.32 14.16 29.88
CA LEU A 18 -21.56 14.62 29.28
C LEU A 18 -21.70 16.12 29.54
N VAL A 19 -21.42 16.97 28.53
CA VAL A 19 -21.84 18.37 28.55
C VAL A 19 -23.04 18.51 27.63
N VAL A 20 -24.22 18.50 28.24
CA VAL A 20 -25.45 19.03 27.66
C VAL A 20 -25.35 20.55 27.79
N CYS A 21 -25.36 21.27 26.66
CA CYS A 21 -25.71 22.67 26.66
C CYS A 21 -26.80 22.91 25.62
N SER A 22 -28.01 23.09 26.13
CA SER A 22 -29.18 23.52 25.38
C SER A 22 -28.94 24.93 24.83
N SER A 23 -29.23 25.14 23.55
CA SER A 23 -29.54 26.46 23.03
C SER A 23 -30.62 26.33 21.96
N ILE A 24 -31.84 26.62 22.39
CA ILE A 24 -32.98 26.92 21.54
C ILE A 24 -32.63 28.20 20.78
N VAL A 25 -32.33 28.09 19.49
CA VAL A 25 -32.28 29.26 18.60
C VAL A 25 -33.62 29.36 17.89
N HIS A 26 -34.33 30.42 18.25
CA HIS A 26 -35.53 30.95 17.64
C HIS A 26 -35.57 30.74 16.12
N ILE A 27 -36.57 30.00 15.65
CA ILE A 27 -36.96 29.99 14.23
C ILE A 27 -37.57 31.35 13.93
N LYS A 28 -36.83 32.21 13.22
CA LYS A 28 -37.41 33.39 12.57
C LYS A 28 -37.81 32.97 11.16
N THR A 29 -39.11 32.79 10.97
CA THR A 29 -39.76 32.54 9.69
C THR A 29 -39.46 33.70 8.74
N GLY A 30 -38.68 33.41 7.69
CA GLY A 30 -38.39 34.34 6.60
C GLY A 30 -38.45 33.59 5.27
N ASN A 31 -39.53 33.79 4.52
CA ASN A 31 -39.73 33.27 3.17
C ASN A 31 -38.53 33.59 2.27
N THR A 32 -37.83 32.55 1.78
CA THR A 32 -36.95 32.66 0.60
C THR A 32 -37.02 31.37 -0.22
N HIS A 33 -37.83 31.40 -1.28
CA HIS A 33 -38.07 30.28 -2.20
C HIS A 33 -36.90 30.04 -3.20
N SER A 34 -35.67 30.46 -2.89
CA SER A 34 -34.46 30.24 -3.71
C SER A 34 -33.37 29.39 -3.01
N SER A 35 -33.51 29.11 -1.71
CA SER A 35 -32.47 28.41 -0.93
C SER A 35 -32.30 26.92 -1.27
N GLY A 36 -33.34 26.27 -1.80
CA GLY A 36 -33.31 24.83 -2.08
C GLY A 36 -32.38 24.43 -3.23
N LYS A 37 -32.35 25.19 -4.33
CA LYS A 37 -31.50 24.89 -5.49
C LYS A 37 -30.01 25.05 -5.16
N ASN A 38 -29.65 26.13 -4.46
CA ASN A 38 -28.26 26.42 -4.09
C ASN A 38 -27.71 25.44 -3.05
N LYS A 39 -28.51 25.04 -2.05
CA LYS A 39 -28.10 24.01 -1.06
C LYS A 39 -27.90 22.66 -1.72
N THR A 40 -28.83 22.20 -2.56
CA THR A 40 -28.72 20.92 -3.28
C THR A 40 -27.51 20.90 -4.21
N GLN A 41 -27.27 21.99 -4.95
CA GLN A 41 -26.11 22.12 -5.84
C GLN A 41 -24.78 22.08 -5.07
N MET A 42 -24.69 22.78 -3.93
CA MET A 42 -23.50 22.76 -3.07
C MET A 42 -23.23 21.36 -2.49
N THR A 43 -24.29 20.64 -2.07
CA THR A 43 -24.15 19.25 -1.60
C THR A 43 -23.75 18.27 -2.70
N ALA A 44 -24.23 18.47 -3.93
CA ALA A 44 -23.86 17.64 -5.07
C ALA A 44 -22.40 17.87 -5.50
N LYS A 45 -21.95 19.13 -5.53
CA LYS A 45 -20.56 19.50 -5.82
C LYS A 45 -19.61 18.89 -4.80
N LEU A 46 -19.88 19.08 -3.51
CA LEU A 46 -19.09 18.50 -2.42
C LEU A 46 -19.03 16.97 -2.52
N SER A 47 -20.16 16.32 -2.80
CA SER A 47 -20.20 14.85 -2.97
C SER A 47 -19.34 14.38 -4.14
N SER A 48 -19.29 15.15 -5.23
CA SER A 48 -18.42 14.88 -6.39
C SER A 48 -16.95 15.04 -6.02
N GLU A 49 -16.59 16.11 -5.33
CA GLU A 49 -15.22 16.36 -4.88
C GLU A 49 -14.72 15.25 -3.93
N ILE A 50 -15.56 14.81 -2.98
CA ILE A 50 -15.22 13.69 -2.09
C ILE A 50 -15.01 12.41 -2.91
N ALA A 51 -15.84 12.15 -3.93
CA ALA A 51 -15.67 10.98 -4.79
C ALA A 51 -14.34 11.04 -5.57
N ILE A 52 -14.02 12.18 -6.19
CA ILE A 52 -12.77 12.37 -6.93
C ILE A 52 -11.56 12.21 -6.00
N HIS A 53 -11.58 12.82 -4.82
CA HIS A 53 -10.55 12.64 -3.79
C HIS A 53 -10.36 11.15 -3.47
N GLY A 54 -11.46 10.42 -3.22
CA GLY A 54 -11.42 8.99 -2.95
C GLY A 54 -10.80 8.17 -4.09
N PHE A 55 -11.17 8.47 -5.34
CA PHE A 55 -10.60 7.79 -6.52
C PHE A 55 -9.11 8.07 -6.71
N LEU A 56 -8.67 9.32 -6.56
CA LEU A 56 -7.27 9.69 -6.67
C LEU A 56 -6.43 8.96 -5.63
N LEU A 57 -6.89 8.91 -4.38
CA LEU A 57 -6.18 8.25 -3.29
C LEU A 57 -6.25 6.71 -3.37
N TRP A 58 -7.33 6.14 -3.90
CA TRP A 58 -7.37 4.73 -4.26
C TRP A 58 -6.33 4.42 -5.33
N ALA A 59 -6.36 5.12 -6.47
CA ALA A 59 -5.42 4.89 -7.57
C ALA A 59 -3.96 5.03 -7.10
N SER A 60 -3.68 6.02 -6.27
CA SER A 60 -2.36 6.25 -5.66
C SER A 60 -1.96 5.13 -4.69
N MET A 61 -2.68 4.98 -3.58
CA MET A 61 -2.26 4.18 -2.42
C MET A 61 -2.77 2.75 -2.43
N GLY A 62 -3.94 2.53 -3.02
CA GLY A 62 -4.56 1.22 -3.17
C GLY A 62 -3.97 0.41 -4.32
N PHE A 63 -3.61 1.09 -5.42
CA PHE A 63 -3.17 0.43 -6.64
C PHE A 63 -1.69 0.67 -7.01
N LEU A 64 -1.28 1.92 -7.28
CA LEU A 64 0.07 2.20 -7.79
C LEU A 64 1.18 1.82 -6.80
N VAL A 65 1.02 2.13 -5.50
CA VAL A 65 2.01 1.77 -4.47
C VAL A 65 2.19 0.25 -4.40
N PRO A 66 1.14 -0.58 -4.20
CA PRO A 66 1.31 -2.03 -4.14
C PRO A 66 1.84 -2.65 -5.44
N VAL A 67 1.40 -2.15 -6.60
CA VAL A 67 1.93 -2.61 -7.89
C VAL A 67 3.42 -2.28 -8.01
N GLY A 68 3.84 -1.09 -7.60
CA GLY A 68 5.27 -0.72 -7.57
C GLY A 68 6.09 -1.63 -6.64
N ILE A 69 5.54 -2.06 -5.50
CA ILE A 69 6.18 -3.04 -4.60
C ILE A 69 6.29 -4.41 -5.29
N LEU A 70 5.22 -4.88 -5.93
CA LEU A 70 5.21 -6.16 -6.67
C LEU A 70 6.23 -6.18 -7.82
N VAL A 71 6.37 -5.06 -8.55
CA VAL A 71 7.36 -4.93 -9.64
C VAL A 71 8.77 -5.05 -9.08
N MET A 72 9.09 -4.32 -8.02
CA MET A 72 10.45 -4.34 -7.47
C MET A 72 10.79 -5.65 -6.76
N ARG A 73 9.80 -6.35 -6.19
CA ARG A 73 10.00 -7.68 -5.58
C ARG A 73 10.49 -8.72 -6.59
N LYS A 74 10.04 -8.67 -7.86
CA LYS A 74 10.56 -9.54 -8.93
C LYS A 74 12.08 -9.39 -9.13
N SER A 75 12.63 -8.24 -8.75
CA SER A 75 14.05 -7.95 -8.90
C SER A 75 14.95 -8.78 -7.97
N ASN A 76 14.41 -9.34 -6.89
CA ASN A 76 15.17 -10.21 -5.97
C ASN A 76 15.69 -11.49 -6.64
N ARG A 77 15.18 -11.80 -7.84
CA ARG A 77 15.55 -12.98 -8.65
C ARG A 77 16.51 -12.67 -9.78
N GLU A 78 16.76 -11.39 -10.04
CA GLU A 78 17.53 -10.95 -11.19
C GLU A 78 18.92 -10.56 -10.70
N GLU A 79 19.92 -11.29 -11.17
CA GLU A 79 21.31 -10.90 -11.01
C GLU A 79 21.60 -9.60 -11.77
N CYS A 80 22.72 -8.96 -11.44
CA CYS A 80 23.06 -7.63 -11.92
C CYS A 80 22.92 -7.51 -13.45
N GLY A 81 22.01 -6.67 -13.95
CA GLY A 81 21.77 -6.58 -15.40
C GLY A 81 20.75 -5.54 -15.84
N ARG A 82 20.45 -5.53 -17.14
CA ARG A 82 19.51 -4.60 -17.79
C ARG A 82 18.09 -4.70 -17.22
N ARG A 83 17.61 -5.91 -16.91
CA ARG A 83 16.27 -6.15 -16.36
C ARG A 83 16.07 -5.47 -15.01
N LEU A 84 17.05 -5.59 -14.12
CA LEU A 84 17.03 -4.95 -12.80
C LEU A 84 16.97 -3.42 -12.89
N LYS A 85 17.67 -2.82 -13.86
CA LYS A 85 17.56 -1.37 -14.14
C LYS A 85 16.16 -0.99 -14.62
N ILE A 86 15.56 -1.78 -15.50
CA ILE A 86 14.19 -1.58 -16.00
C ILE A 86 13.18 -1.68 -14.85
N LEU A 87 13.27 -2.70 -13.99
CA LEU A 87 12.37 -2.86 -12.84
C LEU A 87 12.48 -1.69 -11.86
N LEU A 88 13.70 -1.20 -11.58
CA LEU A 88 13.90 -0.02 -10.75
C LEU A 88 13.30 1.25 -11.38
N TYR A 89 13.43 1.41 -12.71
CA TYR A 89 12.84 2.53 -13.44
C TYR A 89 11.31 2.50 -13.39
N ILE A 90 10.70 1.34 -13.69
CA ILE A 90 9.25 1.16 -13.61
C ILE A 90 8.76 1.42 -12.18
N HIS A 91 9.43 0.87 -11.17
CA HIS A 91 9.12 1.16 -9.77
C HIS A 91 9.15 2.67 -9.49
N GLY A 92 10.23 3.35 -9.87
CA GLY A 92 10.36 4.81 -9.68
C GLY A 92 9.24 5.60 -10.35
N VAL A 93 8.90 5.30 -11.61
CA VAL A 93 7.81 5.96 -12.34
C VAL A 93 6.46 5.73 -11.64
N LEU A 94 6.15 4.49 -11.24
CA LEU A 94 4.91 4.19 -10.52
C LEU A 94 4.83 4.94 -9.18
N GLN A 95 5.94 5.04 -8.44
CA GLN A 95 5.96 5.80 -7.18
C GLN A 95 5.79 7.30 -7.42
N ILE A 96 6.44 7.88 -8.43
CA ILE A 96 6.28 9.30 -8.77
C ILE A 96 4.82 9.59 -9.13
N LEU A 97 4.20 8.77 -9.99
CA LEU A 97 2.77 8.91 -10.32
C LEU A 97 1.89 8.80 -9.08
N SER A 98 2.19 7.87 -8.18
CA SER A 98 1.48 7.73 -6.92
C SER A 98 1.58 8.99 -6.03
N VAL A 99 2.78 9.57 -5.88
CA VAL A 99 2.99 10.80 -5.10
C VAL A 99 2.25 11.99 -5.72
N LEU A 100 2.21 12.10 -7.05
CA LEU A 100 1.48 13.15 -7.75
C LEU A 100 -0.03 13.03 -7.50
N LEU A 101 -0.61 11.84 -7.64
CA LEU A 101 -2.04 11.61 -7.36
C LEU A 101 -2.38 11.82 -5.88
N LEU A 102 -1.51 11.36 -4.97
CA LEU A 102 -1.65 11.59 -3.52
C LEU A 102 -1.66 13.09 -3.21
N THR A 103 -0.73 13.84 -3.80
CA THR A 103 -0.61 15.29 -3.60
C THR A 103 -1.81 16.03 -4.18
N ALA A 104 -2.29 15.66 -5.37
CA ALA A 104 -3.51 16.22 -5.94
C ALA A 104 -4.73 15.95 -5.03
N GLY A 105 -4.88 14.72 -4.51
CA GLY A 105 -5.94 14.36 -3.58
C GLY A 105 -5.84 15.13 -2.25
N ALA A 106 -4.63 15.31 -1.72
CA ALA A 106 -4.39 16.07 -0.49
C ALA A 106 -4.72 17.56 -0.68
N ILE A 107 -4.24 18.20 -1.76
CA ILE A 107 -4.55 19.59 -2.10
C ILE A 107 -6.07 19.78 -2.25
N MET A 108 -6.75 18.85 -2.93
CA MET A 108 -8.21 18.88 -3.05
C MET A 108 -8.89 18.84 -1.68
N SER A 109 -8.40 18.01 -0.75
CA SER A 109 -8.93 17.95 0.62
C SER A 109 -8.71 19.25 1.38
N PHE A 110 -7.51 19.85 1.26
CA PHE A 110 -7.19 21.09 1.96
C PHE A 110 -8.04 22.27 1.48
N ILE A 111 -8.32 22.34 0.18
CA ILE A 111 -9.06 23.46 -0.42
C ILE A 111 -10.57 23.30 -0.25
N ASN A 112 -11.11 22.08 -0.41
CA ASN A 112 -12.56 21.90 -0.59
C ASN A 112 -13.27 21.30 0.62
N PHE A 113 -12.56 20.72 1.59
CA PHE A 113 -13.17 20.04 2.73
C PHE A 113 -12.87 20.74 4.06
N GLU A 114 -13.75 20.51 5.04
CA GLU A 114 -13.50 20.94 6.42
C GLU A 114 -12.35 20.14 7.03
N ASN A 115 -11.26 20.82 7.38
CA ASN A 115 -10.04 20.24 7.95
C ASN A 115 -10.02 20.39 9.48
N ALA A 116 -11.10 19.98 10.14
CA ALA A 116 -11.18 20.00 11.60
C ALA A 116 -10.37 18.86 12.28
N PHE A 117 -9.90 17.88 11.51
CA PHE A 117 -9.12 16.72 11.98
C PHE A 117 -9.77 15.95 13.14
N ASN A 118 -11.10 15.98 13.22
CA ASN A 118 -11.90 15.34 14.26
C ASN A 118 -12.23 13.87 13.96
N ASN A 119 -11.79 13.36 12.81
CA ASN A 119 -11.95 11.96 12.43
C ASN A 119 -10.59 11.31 12.15
N ASP A 120 -10.52 10.01 12.38
CA ASP A 120 -9.28 9.23 12.25
C ASP A 120 -8.76 9.19 10.82
N HIS A 121 -9.64 9.23 9.81
CA HIS A 121 -9.24 9.25 8.41
C HIS A 121 -8.39 10.49 8.07
N GLN A 122 -8.78 11.69 8.52
CA GLN A 122 -8.01 12.91 8.28
C GLN A 122 -6.66 12.90 9.01
N ARG A 123 -6.65 12.46 10.26
CA ARG A 123 -5.43 12.38 11.08
C ARG A 123 -4.43 11.37 10.48
N LEU A 124 -4.92 10.18 10.13
CA LEU A 124 -4.13 9.14 9.49
C LEU A 124 -3.67 9.57 8.10
N GLY A 125 -4.54 10.18 7.30
CA GLY A 125 -4.23 10.68 5.96
C GLY A 125 -3.12 11.73 5.96
N LEU A 126 -3.12 12.66 6.92
CA LEU A 126 -2.06 13.65 7.06
C LEU A 126 -0.72 13.01 7.45
N ALA A 127 -0.73 12.09 8.41
CA ALA A 127 0.48 11.35 8.80
C ALA A 127 1.03 10.52 7.64
N LEU A 128 0.14 9.83 6.91
CA LEU A 128 0.47 9.06 5.72
C LEU A 128 1.09 9.94 4.62
N TYR A 129 0.55 11.13 4.39
CA TYR A 129 1.10 12.09 3.42
C TYR A 129 2.57 12.40 3.71
N GLY A 130 2.89 12.70 4.97
CA GLY A 130 4.28 12.92 5.40
C GLY A 130 5.17 11.68 5.21
N LEU A 131 4.66 10.49 5.56
CA LEU A 131 5.40 9.23 5.38
C LEU A 131 5.68 8.90 3.91
N VAL A 132 4.76 9.21 2.99
CA VAL A 132 4.98 8.99 1.56
C VAL A 132 6.09 9.87 1.02
N TRP A 133 6.10 11.16 1.39
CA TRP A 133 7.21 12.06 1.02
C TRP A 133 8.53 11.60 1.63
N LEU A 134 8.54 11.20 2.89
CA LEU A 134 9.73 10.62 3.53
C LEU A 134 10.22 9.37 2.76
N GLN A 135 9.31 8.47 2.38
CA GLN A 135 9.63 7.27 1.62
C GLN A 135 10.24 7.59 0.25
N MET A 136 9.72 8.61 -0.44
CA MET A 136 10.28 9.11 -1.70
C MET A 136 11.69 9.67 -1.50
N LEU A 137 11.90 10.52 -0.49
CA LEU A 137 13.22 11.10 -0.18
C LEU A 137 14.23 10.00 0.14
N VAL A 138 13.85 9.03 0.99
CA VAL A 138 14.66 7.84 1.27
C VAL A 138 14.98 7.08 -0.02
N GLY A 139 14.00 6.93 -0.92
CA GLY A 139 14.19 6.31 -2.23
C GLY A 139 15.21 7.03 -3.12
N ILE A 140 15.26 8.37 -3.08
CA ILE A 140 16.19 9.20 -3.87
C ILE A 140 17.63 9.09 -3.37
N ILE A 141 17.84 9.09 -2.04
CA ILE A 141 19.19 8.99 -1.43
C ILE A 141 19.79 7.57 -1.47
N ARG A 142 19.29 6.74 -2.39
CA ARG A 142 19.69 5.34 -2.59
C ARG A 142 21.22 5.21 -2.74
N PRO A 143 21.94 4.58 -1.79
CA PRO A 143 23.39 4.44 -1.85
C PRO A 143 23.88 3.59 -3.03
N HIS A 144 25.12 3.81 -3.46
CA HIS A 144 25.77 2.94 -4.46
C HIS A 144 25.86 1.48 -3.97
N ARG A 145 25.90 0.54 -4.91
CA ARG A 145 26.08 -0.89 -4.57
C ARG A 145 27.45 -1.11 -3.92
N GLY A 146 27.55 -2.10 -3.04
CA GLY A 146 28.79 -2.40 -2.30
C GLY A 146 29.11 -1.45 -1.14
N SER A 147 28.37 -0.33 -0.96
CA SER A 147 28.57 0.54 0.20
C SER A 147 28.00 -0.08 1.50
N ASN A 148 28.68 0.14 2.63
CA ASN A 148 28.23 -0.35 3.94
C ASN A 148 26.84 0.19 4.34
N ALA A 149 26.48 1.40 3.88
CA ALA A 149 25.17 2.00 4.12
C ALA A 149 24.01 1.33 3.35
N ARG A 150 24.31 0.53 2.31
CA ARG A 150 23.31 -0.04 1.41
C ARG A 150 22.30 -0.95 2.10
N SER A 151 22.77 -1.78 3.03
CA SER A 151 21.94 -2.73 3.76
C SER A 151 20.96 -2.01 4.71
N GLY A 152 21.48 -1.05 5.50
CA GLY A 152 20.65 -0.23 6.38
C GLY A 152 19.62 0.60 5.60
N TRP A 153 20.02 1.21 4.49
CA TRP A 153 19.09 1.91 3.59
C TRP A 153 17.99 0.99 3.08
N PHE A 154 18.34 -0.22 2.63
CA PHE A 154 17.36 -1.17 2.10
C PHE A 154 16.34 -1.57 3.17
N PHE A 155 16.81 -1.89 4.38
CA PHE A 155 15.93 -2.23 5.50
C PHE A 155 14.96 -1.10 5.84
N VAL A 156 15.47 0.14 5.98
CA VAL A 156 14.65 1.31 6.29
C VAL A 156 13.64 1.58 5.16
N HIS A 157 14.09 1.60 3.91
CA HIS A 157 13.22 1.86 2.75
C HIS A 157 12.15 0.77 2.58
N TRP A 158 12.50 -0.49 2.82
CA TRP A 158 11.56 -1.61 2.78
C TRP A 158 10.52 -1.53 3.91
N LEU A 159 10.97 -1.27 5.14
CA LEU A 159 10.09 -1.15 6.31
C LEU A 159 9.13 0.02 6.15
N LEU A 160 9.65 1.20 5.79
CA LEU A 160 8.85 2.39 5.59
C LEU A 160 7.86 2.24 4.42
N GLY A 161 8.29 1.63 3.31
CA GLY A 161 7.41 1.33 2.17
C GLY A 161 6.27 0.36 2.54
N THR A 162 6.57 -0.64 3.36
CA THR A 162 5.56 -1.58 3.87
C THR A 162 4.57 -0.87 4.78
N ALA A 163 5.05 -0.04 5.71
CA ALA A 163 4.20 0.75 6.59
C ALA A 163 3.29 1.71 5.80
N VAL A 164 3.84 2.43 4.82
CA VAL A 164 3.09 3.31 3.91
C VAL A 164 1.98 2.56 3.17
N SER A 165 2.28 1.36 2.66
CA SER A 165 1.28 0.54 1.95
C SER A 165 0.15 0.10 2.88
N VAL A 166 0.47 -0.41 4.07
CA VAL A 166 -0.54 -0.86 5.05
C VAL A 166 -1.40 0.31 5.54
N LEU A 167 -0.77 1.43 5.89
CA LEU A 167 -1.49 2.63 6.33
C LEU A 167 -2.35 3.22 5.21
N GLY A 168 -1.90 3.16 3.95
CA GLY A 168 -2.69 3.53 2.78
C GLY A 168 -3.98 2.73 2.65
N ILE A 169 -3.91 1.40 2.78
CA ILE A 169 -5.07 0.52 2.75
C ILE A 169 -6.05 0.85 3.88
N ILE A 170 -5.55 0.99 5.11
CA ILE A 170 -6.38 1.37 6.28
C ILE A 170 -7.04 2.73 6.05
N ASN A 171 -6.29 3.69 5.48
CA ASN A 171 -6.82 5.03 5.21
C ASN A 171 -7.93 5.02 4.16
N ILE A 172 -7.85 4.15 3.14
CA ILE A 172 -8.92 3.98 2.15
C ILE A 172 -10.19 3.40 2.80
N TYR A 173 -10.07 2.36 3.64
CA TYR A 173 -11.23 1.79 4.34
C TYR A 173 -11.92 2.80 5.26
N THR A 174 -11.15 3.56 6.03
CA THR A 174 -11.70 4.62 6.89
C THR A 174 -12.29 5.77 6.06
N GLY A 175 -11.70 6.08 4.89
CA GLY A 175 -12.23 7.04 3.93
C GLY A 175 -13.57 6.62 3.31
N LEU A 176 -13.74 5.34 2.96
CA LEU A 176 -15.02 4.79 2.47
C LEU A 176 -16.12 4.86 3.55
N GLN A 177 -15.78 4.62 4.82
CA GLN A 177 -16.72 4.82 5.92
C GLN A 177 -17.09 6.29 6.09
N ALA A 178 -16.11 7.20 6.01
CA ALA A 178 -16.34 8.64 6.06
C ALA A 178 -17.19 9.13 4.88
N TYR A 179 -16.98 8.60 3.68
CA TYR A 179 -17.78 8.86 2.48
C TYR A 179 -19.25 8.52 2.72
N GLY A 180 -19.53 7.33 3.26
CA GLY A 180 -20.91 6.90 3.52
C GLY A 180 -21.62 7.80 4.53
N LYS A 181 -20.91 8.19 5.61
CA LYS A 181 -21.43 9.13 6.61
C LYS A 181 -21.69 10.53 6.05
N LYS A 182 -20.76 11.08 5.24
CA LYS A 182 -20.88 12.45 4.71
C LYS A 182 -21.86 12.58 3.55
N THR A 183 -21.97 11.57 2.69
CA THR A 183 -22.81 11.64 1.48
C THR A 183 -24.16 10.95 1.64
N SER A 184 -24.37 10.21 2.74
CA SER A 184 -25.51 9.29 2.93
C SER A 184 -25.67 8.24 1.81
N ARG A 185 -24.61 8.00 1.02
CA ARG A 185 -24.58 6.98 -0.04
C ARG A 185 -23.90 5.72 0.47
N SER A 186 -24.33 4.57 -0.05
CA SER A 186 -23.69 3.30 0.29
C SER A 186 -22.28 3.20 -0.32
N ALA A 187 -21.28 2.96 0.54
CA ALA A 187 -19.91 2.64 0.13
C ALA A 187 -19.69 1.13 -0.10
N ARG A 188 -20.73 0.31 0.01
CA ARG A 188 -20.61 -1.17 0.05
C ARG A 188 -19.96 -1.74 -1.21
N ILE A 189 -20.40 -1.32 -2.39
CA ILE A 189 -19.86 -1.80 -3.67
C ILE A 189 -18.38 -1.44 -3.78
N TRP A 190 -18.02 -0.18 -3.48
CA TRP A 190 -16.63 0.28 -3.46
C TRP A 190 -15.77 -0.50 -2.48
N THR A 191 -16.30 -0.82 -1.31
CA THR A 191 -15.61 -1.62 -0.28
C THR A 191 -15.35 -3.05 -0.77
N ILE A 192 -16.33 -3.67 -1.43
CA ILE A 192 -16.18 -5.02 -2.01
C ILE A 192 -15.11 -5.01 -3.11
N LEU A 193 -15.19 -4.05 -4.04
CA LEU A 193 -14.23 -3.90 -5.12
C LEU A 193 -12.80 -3.69 -4.60
N PHE A 194 -12.63 -2.80 -3.62
CA PHE A 194 -11.33 -2.55 -3.02
C PHE A 194 -10.79 -3.79 -2.30
N THR A 195 -11.64 -4.50 -1.56
CA THR A 195 -11.25 -5.74 -0.88
C THR A 195 -10.84 -6.82 -1.87
N ALA A 196 -11.59 -6.99 -2.97
CA ALA A 196 -11.24 -7.93 -4.03
C ALA A 196 -9.89 -7.58 -4.68
N GLU A 197 -9.64 -6.29 -4.96
CA GLU A 197 -8.36 -5.79 -5.47
C GLU A 197 -7.20 -6.14 -4.52
N ILE A 198 -7.32 -5.84 -3.23
CA ILE A 198 -6.30 -6.15 -2.23
C ILE A 198 -6.07 -7.66 -2.10
N CYS A 199 -7.13 -8.47 -2.14
CA CYS A 199 -6.99 -9.93 -2.16
C CYS A 199 -6.22 -10.42 -3.39
N ILE A 200 -6.51 -9.88 -4.58
CA ILE A 200 -5.78 -10.22 -5.82
C ILE A 200 -4.30 -9.82 -5.69
N ILE A 201 -4.02 -8.61 -5.23
CA ILE A 201 -2.64 -8.13 -5.03
C ILE A 201 -1.90 -9.01 -4.02
N ALA A 202 -2.55 -9.39 -2.91
CA ALA A 202 -1.98 -10.28 -1.91
C ALA A 202 -1.71 -11.68 -2.48
N LEU A 203 -2.63 -12.24 -3.27
CA LEU A 203 -2.43 -13.51 -3.96
C LEU A 203 -1.26 -13.43 -4.93
N LEU A 204 -1.16 -12.36 -5.73
CA LEU A 204 -0.01 -12.13 -6.62
C LEU A 204 1.30 -12.02 -5.84
N TYR A 205 1.29 -11.35 -4.69
CA TYR A 205 2.45 -11.22 -3.81
C TYR A 205 2.94 -12.59 -3.31
N LEU A 206 2.03 -13.43 -2.81
CA LEU A 206 2.34 -14.78 -2.34
C LEU A 206 2.77 -15.69 -3.48
N PHE A 207 2.08 -15.59 -4.62
CA PHE A 207 2.38 -16.38 -5.81
C PHE A 207 3.76 -16.08 -6.37
N GLN A 208 4.18 -14.81 -6.35
CA GLN A 208 5.54 -14.44 -6.75
C GLN A 208 6.57 -15.27 -5.99
N GLU A 209 6.43 -15.48 -4.68
CA GLU A 209 7.38 -16.28 -3.91
C GLU A 209 7.44 -17.75 -4.37
N LYS A 210 6.28 -18.39 -4.58
CA LYS A 210 6.19 -19.82 -4.88
C LYS A 210 6.42 -20.20 -6.35
N TRP A 211 6.44 -19.24 -7.27
CA TRP A 211 6.52 -19.50 -8.71
C TRP A 211 7.66 -20.45 -9.12
N GLU A 212 8.89 -20.23 -8.65
CA GLU A 212 10.02 -21.12 -8.98
C GLU A 212 9.86 -22.53 -8.41
N TYR A 213 9.29 -22.65 -7.21
CA TYR A 213 9.02 -23.95 -6.60
C TYR A 213 8.02 -24.76 -7.44
N ILE A 214 6.94 -24.10 -7.90
CA ILE A 214 5.93 -24.71 -8.76
C ILE A 214 6.54 -25.17 -10.09
N GLN A 215 7.37 -24.33 -10.73
CA GLN A 215 8.07 -24.69 -11.97
C GLN A 215 8.97 -25.92 -11.78
N LYS A 216 9.72 -25.98 -10.67
CA LYS A 216 10.59 -27.12 -10.35
C LYS A 216 9.81 -28.42 -10.12
N GLN A 217 8.62 -28.36 -9.50
CA GLN A 217 7.76 -29.55 -9.32
C GLN A 217 7.19 -30.08 -10.64
N GLY A 218 6.82 -29.20 -11.58
CA GLY A 218 6.34 -29.61 -12.90
C GLY A 218 7.39 -30.32 -13.77
N VAL A 219 8.67 -29.97 -13.59
CA VAL A 219 9.78 -30.58 -14.35
C VAL A 219 10.14 -31.98 -13.84
N ILE A 220 9.96 -32.29 -12.55
CA ILE A 220 10.29 -33.62 -11.99
C ILE A 220 9.33 -34.72 -12.48
N LEU A 221 8.05 -34.40 -12.74
CA LEU A 221 7.06 -35.34 -13.28
C LEU A 221 7.24 -35.64 -14.79
N GLY A 222 7.99 -34.80 -15.54
CA GLY A 222 8.22 -35.00 -16.97
C GLY A 222 9.43 -35.87 -17.31
N ASN A 223 10.27 -36.17 -16.32
CA ASN A 223 11.57 -36.81 -16.51
C ASN A 223 11.70 -38.17 -15.81
N GLU A 224 10.60 -38.86 -15.47
CA GLU A 224 10.71 -40.28 -15.11
C GLU A 224 11.29 -41.04 -16.33
N PRO A 225 12.53 -41.56 -16.25
CA PRO A 225 13.06 -42.38 -17.30
C PRO A 225 12.32 -43.72 -17.22
N VAL A 226 11.62 -44.11 -18.29
CA VAL A 226 11.27 -45.51 -18.50
C VAL A 226 12.59 -46.27 -18.53
N GLN A 227 12.82 -47.04 -17.46
CA GLN A 227 14.02 -47.84 -17.22
C GLN A 227 14.24 -48.83 -18.38
N PRO A 228 15.33 -48.73 -19.17
CA PRO A 228 15.78 -49.83 -20.00
C PRO A 228 16.72 -50.70 -19.16
N THR A 229 16.38 -51.98 -19.06
CA THR A 229 17.17 -53.03 -18.42
C THR A 229 18.63 -53.03 -18.91
N GLU A 230 19.51 -53.26 -17.93
CA GLU A 230 20.97 -53.43 -17.92
C GLU A 230 21.67 -53.86 -19.23
N GLN A 231 22.83 -53.25 -19.53
CA GLN A 231 24.06 -53.98 -19.90
C GLN A 231 25.33 -53.08 -19.83
N GLU A 232 26.07 -53.27 -18.74
CA GLU A 232 27.53 -53.45 -18.59
C GLU A 232 28.56 -52.84 -19.60
N ILE A 233 29.53 -52.07 -19.05
CA ILE A 233 31.02 -52.18 -19.16
C ILE A 233 31.74 -50.80 -19.15
N SER A 234 32.82 -50.77 -18.36
CA SER A 234 33.73 -49.72 -17.84
C SER A 234 34.87 -49.28 -18.83
N PRO A 235 35.94 -48.51 -18.47
CA PRO A 235 36.09 -47.13 -17.93
C PRO A 235 37.11 -46.23 -18.71
N THR A 236 37.28 -44.95 -18.31
CA THR A 236 38.58 -44.26 -18.02
C THR A 236 38.81 -42.84 -18.61
N HIS A 237 39.14 -41.89 -17.69
CA HIS A 237 40.12 -40.78 -17.73
C HIS A 237 39.77 -39.29 -18.03
N LYS A 238 40.06 -38.47 -16.99
CA LYS A 238 40.77 -37.15 -16.93
C LYS A 238 40.24 -35.95 -17.76
N GLN A 239 40.28 -34.68 -17.34
CA GLN A 239 40.66 -33.92 -16.12
C GLN A 239 40.31 -32.44 -16.43
N LYS A 240 39.65 -31.72 -15.50
CA LYS A 240 39.87 -30.33 -15.01
C LYS A 240 40.53 -29.31 -15.99
N GLU A 241 40.14 -28.04 -16.16
CA GLU A 241 39.63 -26.99 -15.26
C GLU A 241 39.56 -25.70 -16.10
N THR A 242 38.50 -24.88 -16.01
CA THR A 242 38.59 -23.47 -16.46
C THR A 242 37.86 -22.57 -15.48
N ALA A 243 38.59 -21.57 -15.00
CA ALA A 243 38.22 -20.61 -13.97
C ALA A 243 37.17 -19.59 -14.46
N GLU A 244 36.29 -19.19 -13.55
CA GLU A 244 35.40 -18.04 -13.69
C GLU A 244 36.07 -16.78 -13.08
N GLU A 245 35.93 -15.65 -13.77
CA GLU A 245 36.43 -14.33 -13.39
C GLU A 245 35.31 -13.53 -12.68
N PRO A 246 35.58 -12.80 -11.58
CA PRO A 246 34.53 -12.12 -10.80
C PRO A 246 34.28 -10.67 -11.22
N CYS A 247 33.00 -10.26 -11.16
CA CYS A 247 32.48 -8.89 -11.34
C CYS A 247 32.60 -8.01 -10.09
#